data_AF-A0A5M9H643-F1
#
_entry.id   AF-A0A5M9H643-F1
#
_cell.length_a   1.000
_cell.length_b   1.000
_cell.length_c   1.000
_cell.angle_alpha   90.00
_cell.angle_beta   90.00
_cell.angle_gamma   90.00
#
_symmetry.space_group_name_H-M   'P 1'
#
loop_
_entity.id
_entity.type
_entity.pdbx_description
1 polymer ?
#
loop_
_entity_poly.entity_id
_entity_poly.type
_entity_poly.pdbx_seq_one_letter_code
_entity_poly.pdbx_strand_id
1 'polypeptide(L)' 'MYSEARKLQLIEELIKIKSEEVLAEIEAVVKKSSRSSRVRKLSAHDFSGVISKEDAILMENAINEGCEKINPDDWK' A
#
# COMPACT_ATOMS: atom_id res chain seq x y z
N MET A 1 -23.12 13.59 -13.85
CA MET A 1 -23.30 14.79 -14.69
C MET A 1 -22.22 15.86 -14.49
N TYR A 2 -21.74 16.16 -13.27
CA TYR A 2 -20.67 17.16 -13.08
C TYR A 2 -19.26 16.73 -13.56
N SER A 3 -18.98 15.42 -13.61
CA SER A 3 -17.66 14.89 -13.98
C SER A 3 -17.33 15.06 -15.47
N GLU A 4 -18.31 15.03 -16.36
CA GLU A 4 -18.08 15.15 -17.80
C GLU A 4 -17.79 16.59 -18.22
N ALA A 5 -18.57 17.56 -17.71
CA ALA A 5 -18.30 18.98 -17.93
C ALA A 5 -16.90 19.37 -17.43
N ARG A 6 -16.50 18.88 -16.25
CA ARG A 6 -15.17 19.13 -15.69
C ARG A 6 -14.03 18.53 -16.54
N LYS A 7 -14.24 17.35 -17.13
CA LYS A 7 -13.27 16.74 -18.05
C LYS A 7 -13.08 17.57 -19.31
N LEU A 8 -14.18 18.05 -19.89
CA LEU A 8 -14.13 18.88 -21.10
C LEU A 8 -13.38 20.20 -20.85
N GLN A 9 -13.65 20.86 -19.73
CA GLN A 9 -12.95 22.09 -19.36
C GLN A 9 -11.44 21.88 -19.19
N LEU A 10 -11.03 20.80 -18.52
CA LEU A 10 -9.62 20.44 -18.36
C LEU A 10 -8.93 20.20 -19.70
N ILE A 11 -9.58 19.49 -20.63
CA ILE A 11 -9.02 19.24 -21.98
C ILE A 11 -8.82 20.56 -22.73
N GLU A 12 -9.79 21.49 -22.64
CA GLU A 12 -9.69 22.79 -23.29
C GLU A 12 -8.54 23.63 -22.74
N GLU A 13 -8.34 23.64 -21.42
CA GLU A 13 -7.23 24.34 -20.78
C GLU A 13 -5.88 23.72 -21.19
N LEU A 14 -5.78 22.39 -21.26
CA LEU A 14 -4.59 21.68 -21.71
C LEU A 14 -4.20 22.03 -23.17
N ILE A 15 -5.18 22.14 -24.07
CA ILE A 15 -4.93 22.51 -25.48
C ILE A 15 -4.39 23.95 -25.59
N LYS A 16 -4.76 24.84 -24.67
CA LYS A 16 -4.31 26.25 -24.67
C LYS A 16 -2.88 26.43 -24.15
N ILE A 17 -2.33 25.45 -23.43
CA ILE A 17 -0.96 25.50 -22.89
C ILE A 17 0.04 25.34 -24.05
N LYS A 18 0.99 26.27 -24.15
CA LYS A 18 2.07 26.24 -25.14
C LYS A 18 3.44 25.89 -24.57
N SER A 19 3.54 25.80 -23.24
CA SER A 19 4.79 25.47 -22.55
C SER A 19 4.94 23.96 -22.42
N GLU A 20 5.99 23.42 -23.01
CA GLU A 20 6.35 22.00 -22.90
C GLU A 20 6.70 21.60 -21.46
N GLU A 21 7.30 22.51 -20.69
CA GLU A 21 7.64 22.28 -19.28
C GLU A 21 6.37 22.03 -18.45
N VAL A 22 5.34 22.84 -18.65
CA VAL A 22 4.05 22.71 -17.96
C VAL A 22 3.32 21.44 -18.40
N LEU A 23 3.38 21.08 -19.69
CA LEU A 23 2.81 19.83 -20.18
C LEU A 23 3.50 18.60 -19.56
N ALA A 24 4.82 18.63 -19.41
CA ALA A 24 5.59 17.56 -18.79
C ALA A 24 5.21 17.35 -17.31
N GLU A 25 5.01 18.43 -16.56
CA GLU A 25 4.56 18.35 -15.17
C GLU A 25 3.15 17.75 -15.05
N ILE A 26 2.21 18.20 -15.89
CA ILE A 26 0.85 17.67 -15.91
C ILE A 26 0.86 16.17 -16.26
N GLU A 27 1.65 15.77 -17.26
CA GLU A 27 1.79 14.37 -17.65
C GLU A 27 2.35 13.51 -16.51
N ALA A 28 3.34 14.03 -15.76
CA ALA A 28 3.90 13.34 -14.60
C ALA A 28 2.84 13.10 -13.51
N VAL A 29 1.99 14.08 -13.23
CA VAL A 29 0.89 13.95 -12.25
C VAL A 29 -0.10 12.87 -12.68
N VAL A 30 -0.54 12.89 -13.95
CA VAL A 30 -1.48 11.90 -14.50
C VAL A 30 -0.88 10.48 -14.51
N LYS A 31 0.40 10.34 -14.87
CA LYS A 31 1.13 9.06 -14.81
C LYS A 31 1.27 8.55 -13.37
N LYS A 32 1.52 9.44 -12.40
CA LYS A 32 1.62 9.07 -10.98
C LYS A 32 0.28 8.57 -10.43
N SER A 33 -0.81 9.29 -10.70
CA SER A 33 -2.14 8.90 -10.23
C SER A 33 -2.63 7.60 -10.86
N SER A 34 -2.33 7.37 -12.14
CA SER A 34 -2.68 6.11 -12.83
C SER A 34 -1.83 4.91 -12.36
N ARG A 35 -0.61 5.13 -11.87
CA ARG A 35 0.20 4.08 -11.22
C ARG A 35 -0.30 3.74 -9.81
N SER A 36 -0.83 4.72 -9.08
CA SER A 36 -1.37 4.52 -7.73
C SER A 36 -2.59 3.58 -7.67
N SER A 37 -3.28 3.35 -8.79
CA SER A 37 -4.39 2.38 -8.85
C SER A 37 -3.92 0.93 -8.95
N ARG A 38 -2.63 0.68 -9.22
CA ARG A 38 -2.04 -0.64 -9.01
C ARG A 38 -1.79 -0.79 -7.52
N VAL A 39 -2.78 -1.33 -6.82
CA VAL A 39 -2.60 -1.88 -5.47
C VAL A 39 -1.34 -2.73 -5.50
N ARG A 40 -0.26 -2.21 -4.89
CA ARG A 40 0.99 -2.95 -4.80
C ARG A 40 0.65 -4.21 -4.00
N LYS A 41 0.87 -5.39 -4.59
CA LYS A 41 0.69 -6.64 -3.87
C LYS A 41 1.65 -6.61 -2.68
N LEU A 42 1.10 -6.58 -1.47
CA LEU A 42 1.90 -6.64 -0.25
C LEU A 42 2.67 -7.95 -0.26
N SER A 43 3.99 -7.87 -0.09
CA SER A 43 4.85 -9.01 0.10
C SER A 43 5.07 -9.24 1.59
N ALA A 44 5.26 -10.49 2.01
CA ALA A 44 5.70 -10.79 3.37
C ALA A 44 7.01 -10.07 3.73
N HIS A 45 7.87 -9.81 2.74
CA HIS A 45 9.10 -9.04 2.92
C HIS A 45 8.87 -7.57 3.29
N ASP A 46 7.72 -6.99 2.92
CA ASP A 46 7.38 -5.59 3.28
C ASP A 46 7.15 -5.44 4.80
N PHE A 47 7.01 -6.55 5.54
CA PHE A 47 6.82 -6.57 6.99
C PHE A 47 8.10 -6.97 7.77
N SER A 48 9.20 -7.24 7.07
CA SER A 48 10.47 -7.58 7.73
C SER A 48 10.98 -6.40 8.57
N GLY A 49 11.21 -6.62 9.86
CA GLY A 49 11.71 -5.60 10.79
C GLY A 49 10.67 -4.59 11.27
N VAL A 50 9.37 -4.80 10.97
CA VAL A 50 8.27 -3.95 11.49
C VAL A 50 7.99 -4.25 12.97
N ILE A 51 8.19 -5.50 13.40
CA ILE A 51 7.96 -5.93 14.78
C ILE A 51 9.21 -5.59 15.61
N SER A 52 9.01 -4.86 16.71
CA SER A 52 10.08 -4.57 17.67
C SER A 52 10.53 -5.84 18.38
N LYS A 53 11.74 -5.84 18.97
CA LYS A 53 12.23 -7.01 19.69
C LYS A 53 11.35 -7.31 20.91
N GLU A 54 10.88 -6.26 21.56
CA GLU A 54 10.02 -6.32 22.74
C GLU A 54 8.67 -6.96 22.40
N ASP A 55 8.06 -6.55 21.27
CA ASP A 55 6.80 -7.13 20.80
C ASP A 55 6.98 -8.60 20.38
N ALA A 56 8.11 -8.94 19.75
CA ALA A 56 8.42 -10.32 19.38
C ALA A 56 8.54 -11.23 20.62
N ILE A 57 9.18 -10.74 21.69
CA ILE A 57 9.28 -11.47 22.97
C ILE A 57 7.90 -11.67 23.60
N LEU A 58 7.03 -10.66 23.57
CA LEU A 58 5.66 -10.78 24.08
C LEU A 58 4.87 -11.84 23.31
N MET A 59 5.00 -11.87 21.98
CA MET A 59 4.35 -12.88 21.16
C MET A 59 4.86 -14.29 21.49
N GLU A 60 6.17 -14.46 21.64
CA GLU A 60 6.77 -15.75 21.97
C GLU A 60 6.34 -16.25 23.36
N ASN A 61 6.29 -15.38 24.36
CA ASN A 61 5.79 -15.73 25.68
C ASN A 61 4.32 -16.14 25.65
N ALA A 62 3.46 -15.39 24.94
CA ALA A 62 2.04 -15.72 24.80
C ALA A 62 1.81 -17.06 24.09
N ILE A 63 2.63 -17.39 23.07
CA ILE A 63 2.58 -18.68 22.39
C ILE A 63 2.97 -19.80 23.36
N ASN A 64 4.05 -19.62 24.11
CA ASN A 64 4.53 -20.62 25.07
C ASN A 64 3.55 -20.85 26.24
N GLU A 65 2.89 -19.79 26.70
CA GLU A 65 1.84 -19.88 27.74
C GLU A 65 0.55 -20.52 27.22
N GLY A 66 0.19 -20.26 25.96
CA GLY A 66 -1.01 -20.81 25.32
C GLY A 66 -0.86 -22.21 24.75
N CYS A 67 0.38 -22.68 24.53
CA CYS A 67 0.64 -24.05 24.07
C CYS A 67 0.35 -25.03 25.21
N GLU A 68 -0.59 -25.95 24.98
CA GLU A 68 -0.83 -27.07 25.90
C GLU A 68 0.47 -27.87 26.08
N LYS A 69 0.82 -28.14 27.34
CA LYS A 69 1.89 -29.09 27.66
C LYS A 69 1.39 -30.48 27.31
N ILE A 70 1.61 -30.91 26.08
CA ILE A 70 1.33 -32.27 25.64
C ILE A 70 2.17 -33.21 26.52
N ASN A 71 1.52 -33.91 27.45
CA ASN A 71 2.16 -34.94 28.24
C ASN A 71 2.25 -36.20 27.38
N PRO A 72 3.45 -36.72 27.06
CA PRO A 72 3.61 -37.89 26.20
C PRO A 72 2.95 -39.16 26.77
N ASP A 73 2.63 -39.20 28.07
CA ASP A 73 1.87 -40.29 28.68
C ASP A 73 0.34 -40.16 28.52
N ASP A 74 -0.19 -39.02 28.03
CA ASP A 74 -1.63 -38.87 27.73
C ASP A 74 -2.06 -39.65 26.46
N TRP A 75 -1.09 -40.18 25.71
CA TRP A 75 -1.29 -40.98 24.50
C TRP A 75 -0.95 -42.48 24.67
N LYS A 76 -0.82 -42.96 25.91
CA LYS A 76 -0.59 -44.39 26.22
C LYS A 76 -1.86 -45.11 26.64
#